data_AF-A0A645BIU2-F1
#
_entry.id   AF-A0A645BIU2-F1
#
_cell.length_a   1.000
_cell.length_b   1.000
_cell.length_c   1.000
_cell.angle_alpha   90.00
_cell.angle_beta   90.00
_cell.angle_gamma   90.00
#
_symmetry.space_group_name_H-M   'P 1'
#
loop_
_entity.id
_entity.type
_entity.pdbx_description
1 polymer ?
#
loop_
_entity_poly.entity_id
_entity_poly.type
_entity_poly.pdbx_seq_one_letter_code
_entity_poly.pdbx_strand_id
1 'polypeptide(L)'
;MQTEQGRGVINILAADKLMNSPRVYTTFLLWLLDDLFNNLPEVGDMDKPKLVFFFDEAHMLFNDMPKLLLEKVEQIVRLIRSKGVGIYFCTQNPADIPPIILGQLGNRVQHALRAYTPNDQKAVKVAANTFRPNPKFDTEEAITQLNTGEALVSFLDEKGAPQMVQRANVLPPQGQIGPITAGERDQIMRQSLIYGVYEKLIDRESAFEILSKKQELLADEREQAEAEKERIRREKEERRLQAEADRERRAEARRKKEERGIVGDLLEQVSRSATRQISSQLGRTITRSIFGAFFGKK
;
A
#
# COMPACT_ATOMS: atom_id res chain seq x y z
N MET A 1 13.93 -10.25 -23.14
CA MET A 1 14.46 -9.03 -22.50
C MET A 1 14.79 -8.03 -23.59
N GLN A 2 14.61 -6.74 -23.31
CA GLN A 2 14.71 -5.68 -24.31
C GLN A 2 16.16 -5.49 -24.75
N THR A 3 16.37 -5.39 -26.06
CA THR A 3 17.62 -4.93 -26.67
C THR A 3 17.28 -3.90 -27.73
N GLU A 4 18.14 -2.93 -27.93
CA GLU A 4 17.99 -1.88 -28.93
C GLU A 4 19.24 -1.85 -29.79
N GLN A 5 19.09 -2.05 -31.10
CA GLN A 5 20.22 -2.09 -32.05
C GLN A 5 21.34 -3.08 -31.63
N GLY A 6 20.97 -4.22 -31.02
CA GLY A 6 21.91 -5.22 -30.53
C GLY A 6 22.62 -4.87 -29.21
N ARG A 7 22.27 -3.74 -28.58
CA ARG A 7 22.77 -3.32 -27.27
C ARG A 7 21.74 -3.57 -26.17
N GLY A 8 22.22 -3.78 -24.95
CA GLY A 8 21.34 -3.81 -23.77
C GLY A 8 20.74 -2.44 -23.49
N VAL A 9 19.57 -2.42 -22.86
CA VAL A 9 18.87 -1.19 -22.49
C VAL A 9 19.05 -0.94 -20.99
N ILE A 10 19.37 0.31 -20.64
CA ILE A 10 19.46 0.75 -19.24
C ILE A 10 18.07 1.22 -18.80
N ASN A 11 17.49 0.52 -17.83
CA ASN A 11 16.23 0.91 -17.20
C ASN A 11 16.52 1.53 -15.84
N ILE A 12 16.00 2.73 -15.58
CA ILE A 12 16.21 3.45 -14.32
C ILE A 12 14.89 3.51 -13.56
N LEU A 13 14.86 2.91 -12.37
CA LEU A 13 13.77 3.05 -11.43
C LEU A 13 14.00 4.32 -10.59
N ALA A 14 13.35 5.43 -10.96
CA ALA A 14 13.42 6.66 -10.18
C ALA A 14 12.61 6.53 -8.88
N ALA A 15 13.29 6.32 -7.76
CA ALA A 15 12.69 6.06 -6.44
C ALA A 15 12.80 7.26 -5.47
N ASP A 16 12.90 8.49 -6.00
CA ASP A 16 13.20 9.72 -5.23
C ASP A 16 12.28 9.89 -3.99
N LYS A 17 10.98 9.61 -4.14
CA LYS A 17 10.01 9.69 -3.04
C LYS A 17 10.09 8.49 -2.08
N LEU A 18 10.35 7.30 -2.62
CA LEU A 18 10.42 6.04 -1.88
C LEU A 18 11.63 6.00 -0.94
N MET A 19 12.72 6.68 -1.28
CA MET A 19 13.88 6.82 -0.39
C MET A 19 13.55 7.49 0.94
N ASN A 20 12.52 8.36 0.99
CA ASN A 20 12.02 8.95 2.25
C ASN A 20 11.26 7.94 3.11
N SER A 21 10.99 6.74 2.60
CA SER A 21 10.31 5.65 3.29
C SER A 21 11.14 4.36 3.18
N PRO A 22 12.26 4.26 3.91
CA PRO A 22 13.25 3.18 3.77
C PRO A 22 12.62 1.79 3.78
N ARG A 23 11.72 1.51 4.74
CA ARG A 23 11.05 0.21 4.88
C ARG A 23 10.20 -0.17 3.67
N VAL A 24 9.54 0.80 3.04
CA VAL A 24 8.72 0.55 1.84
C VAL A 24 9.63 0.23 0.66
N TYR A 25 10.72 0.99 0.52
CA TYR A 25 11.73 0.75 -0.50
C TYR A 25 12.36 -0.64 -0.35
N THR A 26 12.84 -0.98 0.84
CA THR A 26 13.38 -2.32 1.17
C THR A 26 12.37 -3.42 0.83
N THR A 27 11.12 -3.27 1.26
CA THR A 27 10.07 -4.27 1.02
C THR A 27 9.81 -4.46 -0.48
N PHE A 28 9.75 -3.37 -1.24
CA PHE A 28 9.61 -3.40 -2.69
C PHE A 28 10.79 -4.10 -3.37
N LEU A 29 12.02 -3.78 -2.99
CA LEU A 29 13.22 -4.41 -3.56
C LEU A 29 13.29 -5.91 -3.25
N LEU A 30 12.94 -6.31 -2.03
CA LEU A 30 12.86 -7.72 -1.63
C LEU A 30 11.80 -8.47 -2.43
N TRP A 31 10.61 -7.86 -2.59
CA TRP A 31 9.54 -8.41 -3.43
C TRP A 31 10.01 -8.56 -4.88
N LEU A 32 10.69 -7.54 -5.43
CA LEU A 32 11.20 -7.58 -6.81
C LEU A 32 12.22 -8.69 -7.01
N LEU A 33 13.15 -8.88 -6.07
CA LEU A 33 14.12 -9.97 -6.12
C LEU A 33 13.46 -11.35 -6.07
N ASP A 34 12.47 -11.51 -5.19
CA ASP A 34 11.69 -12.74 -5.06
C ASP A 34 10.88 -13.03 -6.33
N ASP A 35 10.24 -12.01 -6.90
CA ASP A 35 9.46 -12.11 -8.14
C ASP A 35 10.35 -12.50 -9.33
N LEU A 36 11.50 -11.83 -9.48
CA LEU A 36 12.49 -12.17 -10.51
C LEU A 36 12.98 -13.62 -10.36
N PHE A 37 13.29 -14.05 -9.14
CA PHE A 37 13.78 -15.40 -8.90
C PHE A 37 12.72 -16.47 -9.23
N ASN A 38 11.46 -16.24 -8.84
CA ASN A 38 10.38 -17.21 -9.02
C ASN A 38 9.84 -17.27 -10.45
N ASN A 39 9.75 -16.12 -11.14
CA ASN A 39 9.11 -16.04 -12.46
C ASN A 39 10.08 -16.19 -13.64
N LEU A 40 11.40 -15.97 -13.45
CA LEU A 40 12.35 -16.16 -14.54
C LEU A 40 12.62 -17.65 -14.77
N PRO A 41 12.71 -18.10 -16.05
CA PRO A 41 13.15 -19.45 -16.37
C PRO A 41 14.62 -19.64 -16.04
N GLU A 42 15.03 -20.88 -15.79
CA GLU A 42 16.46 -21.23 -15.73
C GLU A 42 17.06 -21.26 -17.13
N VAL A 43 18.30 -20.78 -17.25
CA VAL A 43 18.93 -20.52 -18.56
C VAL A 43 20.33 -21.09 -18.69
N GLY A 44 20.83 -21.76 -17.63
CA GLY A 44 22.16 -22.35 -17.59
C GLY A 44 23.27 -21.29 -17.52
N ASP A 45 24.46 -21.67 -17.97
CA ASP A 45 25.63 -20.79 -18.01
C ASP A 45 25.67 -20.08 -19.37
N MET A 46 25.45 -18.77 -19.35
CA MET A 46 25.43 -17.92 -20.54
C MET A 46 26.65 -17.00 -20.53
N ASP A 47 27.25 -16.76 -21.70
CA ASP A 47 28.36 -15.81 -21.85
C ASP A 47 28.02 -14.39 -21.39
N LYS A 48 26.74 -14.01 -21.49
CA LYS A 48 26.23 -12.71 -21.06
C LYS A 48 24.96 -12.89 -20.22
N PRO A 49 24.80 -12.12 -19.13
CA PRO A 49 23.57 -12.13 -18.35
C PRO A 49 22.41 -11.60 -19.20
N LYS A 50 21.21 -12.13 -18.96
CA LYS A 50 19.97 -11.60 -19.54
C LYS A 50 19.63 -10.25 -18.92
N LEU A 51 19.78 -10.14 -17.59
CA LEU A 51 19.51 -8.94 -16.80
C LEU A 51 20.66 -8.67 -15.85
N VAL A 52 20.97 -7.40 -15.63
CA VAL A 52 21.83 -6.97 -14.53
C VAL A 52 21.05 -5.97 -13.69
N PHE A 53 20.95 -6.22 -12.39
CA PHE A 53 20.28 -5.35 -11.45
C PHE A 53 21.32 -4.65 -10.56
N PHE A 54 21.29 -3.33 -10.55
CA PHE A 54 22.12 -2.50 -9.69
C PHE A 54 21.25 -1.96 -8.55
N PHE A 55 21.63 -2.30 -7.32
CA PHE A 55 21.07 -1.70 -6.11
C PHE A 55 21.96 -0.56 -5.68
N ASP A 56 21.55 0.66 -6.02
CA ASP A 56 22.16 1.85 -5.46
C ASP A 56 21.73 2.06 -4.01
N GLU A 57 22.64 2.56 -3.20
CA GLU A 57 22.51 2.66 -1.75
C GLU A 57 22.04 1.35 -1.09
N ALA A 58 22.75 0.26 -1.40
CA ALA A 58 22.44 -1.09 -0.95
C ALA A 58 22.30 -1.24 0.58
N HIS A 59 22.90 -0.34 1.37
CA HIS A 59 22.74 -0.30 2.83
C HIS A 59 21.26 -0.20 3.24
N MET A 60 20.44 0.49 2.44
CA MET A 60 19.00 0.62 2.67
C MET A 60 18.26 -0.71 2.63
N LEU A 61 18.78 -1.71 1.89
CA LEU A 61 18.18 -3.03 1.82
C LEU A 61 18.33 -3.75 3.16
N PHE A 62 19.47 -3.61 3.85
CA PHE A 62 19.86 -4.49 4.97
C PHE A 62 19.61 -3.90 6.36
N ASN A 63 19.40 -2.60 6.46
CA ASN A 63 19.13 -1.93 7.74
C ASN A 63 17.89 -2.53 8.44
N ASP A 64 18.06 -2.92 9.71
CA ASP A 64 17.04 -3.54 10.57
C ASP A 64 16.37 -4.79 9.97
N MET A 65 17.03 -5.50 9.04
CA MET A 65 16.46 -6.68 8.42
C MET A 65 16.43 -7.87 9.42
N PRO A 66 15.26 -8.49 9.66
CA PRO A 66 15.16 -9.73 10.42
C PRO A 66 16.02 -10.84 9.80
N LYS A 67 16.62 -11.68 10.65
CA LYS A 67 17.52 -12.78 10.23
C LYS A 67 16.92 -13.67 9.14
N LEU A 68 15.64 -14.03 9.27
CA LEU A 68 14.95 -14.87 8.29
C LEU A 68 14.86 -14.22 6.90
N LEU A 69 14.64 -12.90 6.84
CA LEU A 69 14.63 -12.18 5.57
C LEU A 69 16.03 -12.10 4.97
N LEU A 70 17.06 -11.92 5.81
CA LEU A 70 18.46 -11.89 5.36
C LEU A 70 18.88 -13.23 4.74
N GLU A 71 18.50 -14.35 5.36
CA GLU A 71 18.72 -15.70 4.83
C GLU A 71 18.01 -15.92 3.49
N LYS A 72 16.78 -15.40 3.33
CA LYS A 72 16.06 -15.47 2.04
C LYS A 72 16.77 -14.66 0.96
N VAL A 73 17.26 -13.46 1.27
CA VAL A 73 18.03 -12.64 0.33
C VAL A 73 19.33 -13.33 -0.08
N GLU A 74 20.06 -13.91 0.88
CA GLU A 74 21.26 -14.68 0.60
C GLU A 74 20.97 -15.82 -0.40
N GLN A 75 19.90 -16.58 -0.16
CA GLN A 75 19.48 -17.67 -1.04
C GLN A 75 19.18 -17.15 -2.46
N ILE A 76 18.44 -16.04 -2.58
CA ILE A 76 18.13 -15.45 -3.88
C ILE A 76 19.43 -15.02 -4.58
N VAL A 77 20.28 -14.23 -3.93
CA VAL A 77 21.55 -13.75 -4.50
C VAL A 77 22.42 -14.90 -4.98
N ARG A 78 22.48 -15.99 -4.21
CA ARG A 78 23.25 -17.19 -4.57
C ARG A 78 22.70 -17.93 -5.79
N LEU A 79 21.38 -18.03 -5.92
CA LEU A 79 20.74 -18.88 -6.93
C LEU A 79 20.35 -18.12 -8.20
N ILE A 80 20.17 -16.80 -8.15
CA ILE A 80 19.64 -16.02 -9.28
C ILE A 80 20.56 -16.04 -10.51
N ARG A 81 21.85 -16.39 -10.35
CA ARG A 81 22.78 -16.58 -11.47
C ARG A 81 22.27 -17.63 -12.46
N SER A 82 21.64 -18.72 -12.00
CA SER A 82 21.10 -19.76 -12.91
C SER A 82 19.92 -19.27 -13.77
N LYS A 83 19.31 -18.14 -13.38
CA LYS A 83 18.28 -17.41 -14.14
C LYS A 83 18.87 -16.42 -15.15
N GLY A 84 20.20 -16.30 -15.20
CA GLY A 84 20.91 -15.36 -16.05
C GLY A 84 20.80 -13.92 -15.55
N VAL A 85 20.64 -13.71 -14.24
CA VAL A 85 20.58 -12.38 -13.62
C VAL A 85 21.87 -12.13 -12.84
N GLY A 86 22.50 -10.98 -13.09
CA GLY A 86 23.58 -10.44 -12.26
C GLY A 86 23.04 -9.45 -11.25
N ILE A 87 23.51 -9.50 -10.01
CA ILE A 87 23.19 -8.53 -8.96
C ILE A 87 24.47 -7.78 -8.57
N TYR A 88 24.38 -6.45 -8.53
CA TYR A 88 25.42 -5.56 -8.06
C TYR A 88 24.87 -4.71 -6.91
N PHE A 89 25.58 -4.69 -5.78
CA PHE A 89 25.29 -3.81 -4.66
C PHE A 89 26.28 -2.65 -4.69
N CYS A 90 25.77 -1.44 -4.83
CA CYS A 90 26.53 -0.21 -4.78
C CYS A 90 26.28 0.45 -3.42
N THR A 91 27.34 0.67 -2.65
CA THR A 91 27.28 1.28 -1.32
C THR A 91 28.50 2.15 -1.10
N GLN A 92 28.37 3.18 -0.27
CA GLN A 92 29.47 4.03 0.14
C GLN A 92 30.40 3.29 1.12
N ASN A 93 29.84 2.47 2.00
CA ASN A 93 30.59 1.72 3.00
C ASN A 93 30.30 0.21 2.88
N PRO A 94 31.33 -0.63 2.64
CA PRO A 94 31.16 -2.07 2.55
C PRO A 94 30.71 -2.72 3.86
N ALA A 95 30.95 -2.07 5.02
CA ALA A 95 30.48 -2.56 6.32
C ALA A 95 28.95 -2.54 6.46
N ASP A 96 28.24 -1.80 5.61
CA ASP A 96 26.78 -1.73 5.61
C ASP A 96 26.13 -2.95 4.95
N ILE A 97 26.92 -3.77 4.24
CA ILE A 97 26.45 -5.02 3.64
C ILE A 97 26.80 -6.18 4.60
N PRO A 98 25.81 -7.00 5.01
CA PRO A 98 26.06 -8.14 5.87
C PRO A 98 27.13 -9.09 5.31
N PRO A 99 28.07 -9.61 6.14
CA PRO A 99 29.14 -10.50 5.69
C PRO A 99 28.66 -11.73 4.92
N ILE A 100 27.48 -12.24 5.28
CA ILE A 100 26.86 -13.39 4.61
C ILE A 100 26.49 -13.10 3.16
N ILE A 101 26.06 -11.87 2.86
CA ILE A 101 25.78 -11.40 1.50
C ILE A 101 27.08 -11.06 0.80
N LEU A 102 28.00 -10.34 1.45
CA LEU A 102 29.32 -10.03 0.90
C LEU A 102 30.04 -11.30 0.43
N GLY A 103 29.95 -12.41 1.16
CA GLY A 103 30.55 -13.69 0.78
C GLY A 103 30.02 -14.30 -0.52
N GLN A 104 28.80 -13.94 -0.93
CA GLN A 104 28.20 -14.41 -2.19
C GLN A 104 28.60 -13.52 -3.40
N LEU A 105 29.19 -12.35 -3.16
CA LEU A 105 29.58 -11.42 -4.22
C LEU A 105 30.97 -11.76 -4.77
N GLY A 106 30.99 -12.28 -6.00
CA GLY A 106 32.23 -12.70 -6.66
C GLY A 106 33.02 -11.57 -7.30
N ASN A 107 32.34 -10.60 -7.92
CA ASN A 107 32.96 -9.45 -8.56
C ASN A 107 33.04 -8.28 -7.59
N ARG A 108 34.19 -7.59 -7.54
CA ARG A 108 34.44 -6.49 -6.61
C ARG A 108 35.15 -5.33 -7.31
N VAL A 109 34.64 -4.13 -7.04
CA VAL A 109 35.24 -2.86 -7.42
C VAL A 109 35.20 -1.98 -6.18
N GLN A 110 36.37 -1.68 -5.61
CA GLN A 110 36.50 -0.88 -4.40
C GLN A 110 37.23 0.41 -4.74
N HIS A 111 36.53 1.53 -4.62
CA HIS A 111 37.12 2.86 -4.70
C HIS A 111 37.79 3.26 -3.38
N ALA A 112 38.46 4.41 -3.39
CA ALA A 112 39.11 4.98 -2.21
C ALA A 112 38.15 5.06 -1.01
N LEU A 113 38.60 4.57 0.14
CA LEU A 113 37.93 4.75 1.43
C LEU A 113 38.79 5.64 2.31
N ARG A 114 38.15 6.61 2.98
CA ARG A 114 38.83 7.54 3.87
C ARG A 114 38.82 6.98 5.29
N ALA A 115 39.98 6.61 5.83
CA ALA A 115 40.11 5.95 7.12
C ALA A 115 40.38 6.91 8.30
N TYR A 116 39.50 7.88 8.54
CA TYR A 116 39.73 8.90 9.59
C TYR A 116 39.20 8.47 10.96
N THR A 117 38.14 7.68 11.00
CA THR A 117 37.51 7.21 12.23
C THR A 117 37.78 5.71 12.47
N PRO A 118 37.62 5.21 13.70
CA PRO A 118 37.71 3.76 13.96
C PRO A 118 36.71 2.92 13.16
N ASN A 119 35.54 3.48 12.82
CA ASN A 119 34.56 2.81 11.98
C ASN A 119 35.05 2.72 10.53
N ASP A 120 35.68 3.77 10.02
CA ASP A 120 36.24 3.75 8.68
C ASP A 120 37.40 2.74 8.57
N GLN A 121 38.25 2.66 9.60
CA GLN A 121 39.32 1.64 9.66
C GLN A 121 38.76 0.22 9.61
N LYS A 122 37.66 -0.05 10.32
CA LYS A 122 36.95 -1.32 10.22
C LYS A 122 36.43 -1.56 8.80
N ALA A 123 35.86 -0.54 8.16
CA ALA A 123 35.37 -0.65 6.79
C ALA A 123 36.49 -0.99 5.79
N VAL A 124 37.65 -0.33 5.89
CA VAL A 124 38.83 -0.62 5.07
C VAL A 124 39.27 -2.07 5.28
N LYS A 125 39.37 -2.52 6.53
CA LYS A 125 39.77 -3.89 6.84
C LYS A 125 38.78 -4.93 6.33
N VAL A 126 37.48 -4.68 6.47
CA VAL A 126 36.43 -5.55 5.91
C VAL A 126 36.56 -5.63 4.39
N ALA A 127 36.71 -4.49 3.71
CA ALA A 127 36.88 -4.43 2.27
C ALA A 127 38.11 -5.21 1.81
N ALA A 128 39.27 -4.98 2.45
CA ALA A 128 40.54 -5.62 2.13
C ALA A 128 40.46 -7.16 2.27
N ASN A 129 39.85 -7.65 3.35
CA ASN A 129 39.68 -9.08 3.61
C ASN A 129 38.77 -9.79 2.61
N THR A 130 37.98 -9.04 1.85
CA THR A 130 37.10 -9.64 0.84
C THR A 130 37.78 -9.92 -0.50
N PHE A 131 39.01 -9.40 -0.68
CA PHE A 131 39.78 -9.59 -1.90
C PHE A 131 40.70 -10.81 -1.80
N ARG A 132 40.93 -11.45 -2.96
CA ARG A 132 42.03 -12.41 -3.08
C ARG A 132 43.36 -11.65 -2.97
N PRO A 133 44.26 -12.01 -2.02
CA PRO A 133 45.51 -11.27 -1.78
C PRO A 133 46.40 -11.16 -3.01
N ASN A 134 47.15 -10.05 -3.10
CA ASN A 134 48.16 -9.84 -4.12
C ASN A 134 49.55 -9.65 -3.47
N PRO A 135 50.54 -10.52 -3.72
CA PRO A 135 51.89 -10.37 -3.14
C PRO A 135 52.60 -9.07 -3.52
N LYS A 136 52.14 -8.35 -4.55
CA LYS A 136 52.77 -7.11 -5.01
C LYS A 136 52.48 -5.89 -4.13
N PHE A 137 51.41 -5.91 -3.34
CA PHE A 137 51.03 -4.80 -2.46
C PHE A 137 50.08 -5.25 -1.35
N ASP A 138 50.08 -4.54 -0.22
CA ASP A 138 49.08 -4.74 0.82
C ASP A 138 47.72 -4.14 0.42
N THR A 139 46.66 -4.94 0.45
CA THR A 139 45.31 -4.51 0.03
C THR A 139 44.73 -3.45 0.96
N GLU A 140 44.95 -3.55 2.27
CA GLU A 140 44.42 -2.62 3.26
C GLU A 140 45.06 -1.24 3.09
N GLU A 141 46.39 -1.20 2.99
CA GLU A 141 47.16 0.00 2.70
C GLU A 141 46.76 0.59 1.35
N ALA A 142 46.63 -0.25 0.31
CA ALA A 142 46.28 0.20 -1.03
C ALA A 142 44.94 0.94 -1.09
N ILE A 143 43.92 0.47 -0.38
CA ILE A 143 42.59 1.11 -0.35
C ILE A 143 42.68 2.56 0.13
N THR A 144 43.53 2.83 1.12
CA THR A 144 43.70 4.19 1.69
C THR A 144 44.50 5.13 0.80
N GLN A 145 45.29 4.58 -0.12
CA GLN A 145 46.18 5.33 -1.04
C GLN A 145 45.54 5.63 -2.39
N LEU A 146 44.37 5.05 -2.70
CA LEU A 146 43.68 5.28 -3.97
C LEU A 146 43.27 6.75 -4.13
N ASN A 147 43.48 7.29 -5.33
CA ASN A 147 43.00 8.60 -5.72
C ASN A 147 41.64 8.52 -6.42
N THR A 148 41.02 9.68 -6.64
CA THR A 148 39.82 9.78 -7.47
C THR A 148 40.11 9.26 -8.87
N GLY A 149 39.27 8.35 -9.37
CA GLY A 149 39.48 7.67 -10.66
C GLY A 149 40.30 6.39 -10.56
N GLU A 150 40.78 6.00 -9.37
CA GLU A 150 41.43 4.71 -9.13
C GLU A 150 40.49 3.76 -8.36
N ALA A 151 40.69 2.45 -8.54
CA ALA A 151 39.98 1.41 -7.83
C ALA A 151 40.83 0.15 -7.66
N LEU A 152 40.53 -0.62 -6.62
CA LEU A 152 40.90 -2.03 -6.54
C LEU A 152 39.82 -2.88 -7.21
N VAL A 153 40.23 -3.77 -8.10
CA VAL A 153 39.32 -4.63 -8.87
C VAL A 153 39.68 -6.10 -8.72
N SER A 154 38.66 -6.94 -8.61
CA SER A 154 38.76 -8.40 -8.66
C SER A 154 37.49 -8.93 -9.31
N PHE A 155 37.66 -9.58 -10.47
CA PHE A 155 36.56 -10.21 -11.20
C PHE A 155 36.73 -11.71 -11.20
N LEU A 156 35.63 -12.43 -11.40
CA LEU A 156 35.64 -13.88 -11.53
C LEU A 156 36.40 -14.32 -12.79
N ASP A 157 37.09 -15.45 -12.72
CA ASP A 157 37.61 -16.17 -13.88
C ASP A 157 36.54 -17.05 -14.54
N GLU A 158 36.90 -17.76 -15.61
CA GLU A 158 36.01 -18.69 -16.34
C GLU A 158 35.47 -19.82 -15.46
N LYS A 159 36.14 -20.13 -14.34
CA LYS A 159 35.71 -21.15 -13.38
C LYS A 159 34.85 -20.56 -12.26
N GLY A 160 34.58 -19.26 -12.29
CA GLY A 160 33.81 -18.56 -11.26
C GLY A 160 34.60 -18.26 -9.98
N ALA A 161 35.94 -18.36 -10.00
CA ALA A 161 36.79 -18.04 -8.86
C ALA A 161 37.28 -16.58 -8.94
N PRO A 162 37.29 -15.83 -7.82
CA PRO A 162 37.81 -14.46 -7.82
C PRO A 162 39.29 -14.39 -8.19
N GLN A 163 39.62 -13.54 -9.15
CA GLN A 163 41.02 -13.28 -9.52
C GLN A 163 41.72 -12.43 -8.47
N MET A 164 43.06 -12.44 -8.50
CA MET A 164 43.88 -11.63 -7.59
C MET A 164 43.57 -10.14 -7.76
N VAL A 165 43.44 -9.42 -6.64
CA VAL A 165 43.13 -7.99 -6.66
C VAL A 165 44.19 -7.19 -7.43
N GLN A 166 43.76 -6.28 -8.30
CA GLN A 166 44.62 -5.37 -9.04
C GLN A 166 44.23 -3.91 -8.76
N ARG A 167 45.21 -3.01 -8.82
CA ARG A 167 44.95 -1.56 -8.92
C ARG A 167 44.63 -1.23 -10.38
N ALA A 168 43.56 -0.47 -10.62
CA ALA A 168 43.12 -0.08 -11.95
C ALA A 168 42.65 1.38 -11.99
N ASN A 169 42.83 2.02 -13.14
CA ASN A 169 42.23 3.32 -13.44
C ASN A 169 40.84 3.11 -14.04
N VAL A 170 39.87 3.86 -13.54
CA VAL A 170 38.48 3.80 -13.98
C VAL A 170 38.28 4.83 -15.09
N LEU A 171 37.78 4.36 -16.24
CA LEU A 171 37.43 5.22 -17.35
C LEU A 171 36.29 6.17 -16.93
N PRO A 172 36.41 7.50 -17.13
CA PRO A 172 35.35 8.42 -16.76
C PRO A 172 34.07 8.15 -17.58
N PRO A 173 32.89 8.43 -17.01
CA PRO A 173 31.62 8.22 -17.71
C PRO A 173 31.51 9.14 -18.93
N GLN A 174 31.00 8.59 -20.04
CA GLN A 174 30.73 9.32 -21.27
C GLN A 174 29.30 9.88 -21.29
N GLY A 175 28.94 10.69 -20.29
CA GLY A 175 27.58 11.20 -20.11
C GLY A 175 27.50 12.54 -19.39
N GLN A 176 26.29 13.03 -19.22
CA GLN A 176 26.02 14.24 -18.45
C GLN A 176 26.29 13.98 -16.96
N ILE A 177 27.09 14.85 -16.35
CA ILE A 177 27.22 14.90 -14.89
C ILE A 177 26.08 15.76 -14.36
N GLY A 178 25.24 15.18 -13.51
CA GLY A 178 24.09 15.83 -12.89
C GLY A 178 22.74 15.39 -13.48
N PRO A 179 21.63 15.76 -12.81
CA PRO A 179 20.30 15.33 -13.24
C PRO A 179 19.91 15.97 -14.57
N ILE A 180 19.12 15.25 -15.36
CA ILE A 180 18.45 15.78 -16.55
C ILE A 180 17.35 16.77 -16.15
N THR A 181 17.01 17.69 -17.05
CA THR A 181 15.88 18.59 -16.91
C THR A 181 14.54 17.84 -17.00
N ALA A 182 13.46 18.46 -16.52
CA ALA A 182 12.12 17.89 -16.62
C ALA A 182 11.67 17.69 -18.09
N GLY A 183 12.06 18.60 -19.00
CA GLY A 183 11.74 18.51 -20.42
C GLY A 183 12.46 17.35 -21.11
N GLU A 184 13.76 17.19 -20.84
CA GLU A 184 14.53 16.04 -21.33
C GLU A 184 13.96 14.71 -20.81
N ARG A 185 13.55 14.66 -19.54
CA ARG A 185 12.91 13.48 -18.96
C ARG A 185 11.61 13.13 -19.69
N ASP A 186 10.73 14.10 -19.94
CA ASP A 186 9.48 13.86 -20.68
C ASP A 186 9.75 13.34 -22.09
N GLN A 187 10.73 13.92 -22.78
CA GLN A 187 11.12 13.47 -24.11
C GLN A 187 11.63 12.02 -24.10
N ILE A 188 12.52 11.67 -23.17
CA ILE A 188 13.04 10.30 -23.02
C ILE A 188 11.91 9.32 -22.72
N MET A 189 10.98 9.68 -21.82
CA MET A 189 9.84 8.83 -21.48
C MET A 189 8.94 8.59 -22.70
N ARG A 190 8.65 9.63 -23.49
CA ARG A 190 7.83 9.54 -24.73
C ARG A 190 8.46 8.69 -25.82
N GLN A 191 9.79 8.65 -25.88
CA GLN A 191 10.53 7.84 -26.84
C GLN A 191 10.67 6.37 -26.41
N SER A 192 10.32 6.05 -25.17
CA SER A 192 10.44 4.70 -24.62
C SER A 192 9.45 3.73 -25.25
N LEU A 193 9.87 2.49 -25.49
CA LEU A 193 9.02 1.41 -26.00
C LEU A 193 7.84 1.05 -25.08
N ILE A 194 7.96 1.39 -23.79
CA ILE A 194 6.93 1.14 -22.77
C ILE A 194 6.05 2.38 -22.51
N TYR A 195 6.19 3.43 -23.32
CA TYR A 195 5.26 4.55 -23.32
C TYR A 195 3.87 4.08 -23.75
N GLY A 196 2.83 4.52 -23.03
CA GLY A 196 1.46 4.03 -23.15
C GLY A 196 1.05 3.03 -22.05
N VAL A 197 2.04 2.47 -21.33
CA VAL A 197 1.80 1.48 -20.26
C VAL A 197 2.03 2.10 -18.87
N TYR A 198 3.16 2.77 -18.66
CA TYR A 198 3.60 3.23 -17.33
C TYR A 198 3.67 4.76 -17.17
N GLU A 199 3.35 5.53 -18.20
CA GLU A 199 3.37 6.99 -18.16
C GLU A 199 2.22 7.58 -17.34
N LYS A 200 1.10 6.87 -17.26
CA LYS A 200 -0.07 7.32 -16.50
C LYS A 200 0.18 7.10 -15.01
N LEU A 201 0.32 8.20 -14.29
CA LEU A 201 0.34 8.18 -12.83
C LEU A 201 -1.00 7.64 -12.32
N ILE A 202 -0.94 6.54 -11.58
CA ILE A 202 -2.09 5.98 -10.88
C ILE A 202 -2.09 6.56 -9.48
N ASP A 203 -3.07 7.41 -9.21
CA ASP A 203 -3.39 7.83 -7.84
C ASP A 203 -4.37 6.81 -7.25
N ARG A 204 -3.91 6.03 -6.28
CA ARG A 204 -4.71 4.98 -5.64
C ARG A 204 -5.39 5.58 -4.42
N GLU A 205 -6.68 5.26 -4.22
CA GLU A 205 -7.37 5.57 -2.98
C GLU A 205 -6.60 4.95 -1.81
N SER A 206 -6.16 5.82 -0.90
CA SER A 206 -5.31 5.43 0.22
C SER A 206 -6.14 4.71 1.29
N ALA A 207 -5.48 3.85 2.08
CA ALA A 207 -6.12 3.23 3.23
C ALA A 207 -6.68 4.28 4.21
N PHE A 208 -6.03 5.44 4.31
CA PHE A 208 -6.50 6.57 5.09
C PHE A 208 -7.83 7.11 4.56
N GLU A 209 -7.94 7.40 3.28
CA GLU A 209 -9.18 7.89 2.65
C GLU A 209 -10.34 6.89 2.79
N ILE A 210 -10.07 5.60 2.59
CA ILE A 210 -11.07 4.54 2.78
C ILE A 210 -11.57 4.52 4.24
N LEU A 211 -10.66 4.63 5.20
CA LEU A 211 -11.00 4.60 6.62
C LEU A 211 -11.73 5.88 7.08
N SER A 212 -11.30 7.05 6.61
CA SER A 212 -11.97 8.33 6.88
C SER A 212 -13.39 8.34 6.33
N LYS A 213 -13.57 7.92 5.08
CA LYS A 213 -14.89 7.81 4.45
C LYS A 213 -15.81 6.83 5.20
N LYS A 214 -15.25 5.73 5.71
CA LYS A 214 -15.99 4.80 6.56
C LYS A 214 -16.39 5.43 7.90
N GLN A 215 -15.55 6.26 8.49
CA GLN A 215 -15.88 6.98 9.72
C GLN A 215 -16.97 8.04 9.50
N GLU A 216 -16.89 8.79 8.40
CA GLU A 216 -17.92 9.76 8.01
C GLU A 216 -19.28 9.08 7.79
N LEU A 217 -19.31 7.97 7.03
CA LEU A 217 -20.53 7.19 6.85
C LEU A 217 -21.14 6.70 8.18
N LEU A 218 -20.29 6.25 9.11
CA LEU A 218 -20.74 5.83 10.44
C LEU A 218 -21.22 7.00 11.31
N ALA A 219 -20.69 8.21 11.11
CA ALA A 219 -21.14 9.42 11.78
C ALA A 219 -22.51 9.86 11.24
N ASP A 220 -22.68 9.88 9.93
CA ASP A 220 -23.94 10.19 9.25
C ASP A 220 -25.04 9.20 9.64
N GLU A 221 -24.74 7.89 9.69
CA GLU A 221 -25.69 6.87 10.16
C GLU A 221 -26.12 7.09 11.61
N ARG A 222 -25.21 7.54 12.48
CA ARG A 222 -25.52 7.87 13.88
C ARG A 222 -26.40 9.11 13.97
N GLU A 223 -26.09 10.16 13.22
CA GLU A 223 -26.87 11.39 13.20
C GLU A 223 -28.30 11.15 12.68
N GLN A 224 -28.44 10.37 11.60
CA GLN A 224 -29.76 9.96 11.08
C GLN A 224 -30.54 9.11 12.07
N ALA A 225 -29.88 8.18 12.78
CA ALA A 225 -30.53 7.36 13.79
C ALA A 225 -30.99 8.17 15.01
N GLU A 226 -30.23 9.20 15.42
CA GLU A 226 -30.62 10.12 16.48
C GLU A 226 -31.77 11.04 16.05
N ALA A 227 -31.72 11.60 14.85
CA ALA A 227 -32.79 12.42 14.29
C ALA A 227 -34.10 11.64 14.14
N GLU A 228 -34.07 10.38 13.70
CA GLU A 228 -35.27 9.53 13.61
C GLU A 228 -35.81 9.19 14.99
N LYS A 229 -34.95 8.89 15.97
CA LYS A 229 -35.37 8.69 17.38
C LYS A 229 -36.04 9.93 17.95
N GLU A 230 -35.51 11.12 17.66
CA GLU A 230 -36.08 12.38 18.12
C GLU A 230 -37.42 12.68 17.44
N ARG A 231 -37.55 12.40 16.14
CA ARG A 231 -38.83 12.49 15.40
C ARG A 231 -39.89 11.57 16.00
N ILE A 232 -39.55 10.30 16.23
CA ILE A 232 -40.44 9.33 16.88
C ILE A 232 -40.84 9.79 18.29
N ARG A 233 -39.92 10.39 19.05
CA ARG A 233 -40.20 10.92 20.39
C ARG A 233 -41.19 12.09 20.33
N ARG A 234 -40.98 13.05 19.42
CA ARG A 234 -41.88 14.20 19.21
C ARG A 234 -43.27 13.77 18.77
N GLU A 235 -43.38 12.86 17.79
CA GLU A 235 -44.67 12.31 17.36
C GLU A 235 -45.41 11.59 18.49
N LYS A 236 -44.70 10.86 19.35
CA LYS A 236 -45.29 10.17 20.50
C LYS A 236 -45.79 11.17 21.55
N GLU A 237 -45.07 12.27 21.76
CA GLU A 237 -45.44 13.33 22.69
C GLU A 237 -46.64 14.13 22.19
N GLU A 238 -46.68 14.49 20.90
CA GLU A 238 -47.84 15.13 20.25
C GLU A 238 -49.09 14.25 20.31
N ARG A 239 -48.97 12.94 20.04
CA ARG A 239 -50.10 12.01 20.20
C ARG A 239 -50.58 11.93 21.64
N ARG A 240 -49.69 12.05 22.62
CA ARG A 240 -50.05 12.03 24.05
C ARG A 240 -50.82 13.29 24.43
N LEU A 241 -50.35 14.46 23.99
CA LEU A 241 -51.01 15.75 24.19
C LEU A 241 -52.37 15.81 23.48
N GLN A 242 -52.48 15.30 22.25
CA GLN A 242 -53.76 15.18 21.55
C GLN A 242 -54.72 14.25 22.27
N ALA A 243 -54.24 13.11 22.79
CA ALA A 243 -55.06 12.18 23.56
C ALA A 243 -55.53 12.77 24.90
N GLU A 244 -54.72 13.60 25.56
CA GLU A 244 -55.11 14.35 26.77
C GLU A 244 -56.15 15.43 26.45
N ALA A 245 -55.93 16.24 25.41
CA ALA A 245 -56.87 17.26 24.97
C ALA A 245 -58.23 16.65 24.53
N ASP A 246 -58.22 15.51 23.85
CA ASP A 246 -59.44 14.79 23.49
C ASP A 246 -60.16 14.22 24.72
N ARG A 247 -59.43 13.78 25.75
CA ARG A 247 -60.01 13.34 27.03
C ARG A 247 -60.66 14.50 27.77
N GLU A 248 -60.01 15.67 27.80
CA GLU A 248 -60.56 16.88 28.43
C GLU A 248 -61.81 17.38 27.70
N ARG A 249 -61.80 17.46 26.36
CA ARG A 249 -62.99 17.81 25.57
C ARG A 249 -64.14 16.83 25.79
N ARG A 250 -63.85 15.52 25.90
CA ARG A 250 -64.87 14.50 26.21
C ARG A 250 -65.39 14.64 27.65
N ALA A 251 -64.57 15.06 28.60
CA ALA A 251 -64.98 15.33 29.98
C ALA A 251 -65.85 16.59 30.09
N GLU A 252 -65.50 17.67 29.39
CA GLU A 252 -66.35 18.87 29.28
C GLU A 252 -67.68 18.60 28.58
N ALA A 253 -67.65 17.81 27.49
CA ALA A 253 -68.87 17.40 26.79
C ALA A 253 -69.79 16.55 27.69
N ARG A 254 -69.23 15.74 28.60
CA ARG A 254 -69.99 15.01 29.63
C ARG A 254 -70.58 15.94 30.69
N ARG A 255 -69.82 16.92 31.19
CA ARG A 255 -70.33 17.93 32.15
C ARG A 255 -71.46 18.78 31.57
N LYS A 256 -71.34 19.24 30.31
CA LYS A 256 -72.43 19.95 29.61
C LYS A 256 -73.66 19.06 29.37
N LYS A 257 -73.49 17.74 29.30
CA LYS A 257 -74.60 16.78 29.16
C LYS A 257 -75.27 16.51 30.51
N GLU A 258 -74.54 16.53 31.62
CA GLU A 258 -75.09 16.51 32.99
C GLU A 258 -75.86 17.79 33.34
N GLU A 259 -75.37 18.98 32.96
CA GLU A 259 -76.11 20.24 33.13
C GLU A 259 -77.41 20.30 32.30
N ARG A 260 -77.45 19.64 31.13
CA ARG A 260 -78.67 19.47 30.34
C ARG A 260 -79.58 18.35 30.87
N GLY A 261 -79.06 17.43 31.69
CA GLY A 261 -79.82 16.33 32.29
C GLY A 261 -80.88 16.80 33.27
N ILE A 262 -80.63 17.88 34.00
CA ILE A 262 -81.57 18.42 35.01
C ILE A 262 -82.82 19.03 34.35
N VAL A 263 -82.71 19.52 33.11
CA VAL A 263 -83.86 20.03 32.33
C VAL A 263 -84.55 18.91 31.53
N GLY A 264 -83.82 17.84 31.20
CA GLY A 264 -84.36 16.68 30.49
C GLY A 264 -85.24 15.77 31.35
N ASP A 265 -84.93 15.63 32.65
CA ASP A 265 -85.63 14.72 33.57
C ASP A 265 -87.08 15.14 33.86
N LEU A 266 -87.44 16.41 33.65
CA LEU A 266 -88.82 16.90 33.79
C LEU A 266 -89.68 16.63 32.54
N LEU A 267 -89.05 16.39 31.38
CA LEU A 267 -89.73 16.14 30.10
C LEU A 267 -89.89 14.65 29.80
N GLU A 268 -89.18 13.78 30.53
CA GLU A 268 -89.14 12.33 30.30
C GLU A 268 -90.32 11.56 30.94
N GLN A 269 -91.21 12.24 31.68
CA GLN A 269 -92.39 11.62 32.29
C GLN A 269 -93.65 11.62 31.40
N VAL A 270 -93.61 12.16 30.18
CA VAL A 270 -94.78 12.25 29.28
C VAL A 270 -94.60 11.52 27.93
N SER A 271 -93.40 11.06 27.58
CA SER A 271 -93.12 10.54 26.23
C SER A 271 -92.73 9.05 26.20
N ARG A 272 -93.52 8.19 26.85
CA ARG A 272 -93.51 6.75 26.51
C ARG A 272 -94.72 6.42 25.66
N SER A 273 -94.57 6.48 24.33
CA SER A 273 -95.41 5.75 23.36
C SER A 273 -94.79 5.88 21.95
N ALA A 274 -94.63 4.74 21.25
CA ALA A 274 -94.07 4.51 19.90
C ALA A 274 -92.52 4.50 19.83
N THR A 275 -91.80 3.49 19.32
CA THR A 275 -92.16 2.25 18.59
C THR A 275 -90.92 1.33 18.63
N ARG A 276 -91.11 0.03 18.83
CA ARG A 276 -90.07 -1.02 18.70
C ARG A 276 -89.98 -1.49 17.25
N GLN A 277 -88.76 -1.54 16.69
CA GLN A 277 -88.25 -2.40 15.59
C GLN A 277 -86.97 -1.73 15.05
N ILE A 278 -85.80 -2.34 14.81
CA ILE A 278 -85.40 -3.70 14.45
C ILE A 278 -83.95 -3.98 14.92
N SER A 279 -83.72 -5.27 15.10
CA SER A 279 -82.58 -6.09 15.54
C SER A 279 -81.14 -5.78 15.11
N SER A 280 -80.28 -6.24 16.03
CA SER A 280 -78.85 -6.59 16.00
C SER A 280 -78.39 -7.60 14.93
N GLN A 281 -77.12 -7.50 14.51
CA GLN A 281 -76.13 -8.62 14.41
C GLN A 281 -74.74 -8.07 14.01
N LEU A 282 -73.72 -8.27 14.86
CA LEU A 282 -72.54 -9.15 14.66
C LEU A 282 -71.73 -8.86 13.38
N GLY A 283 -70.41 -8.64 13.35
CA GLY A 283 -69.34 -8.94 14.31
C GLY A 283 -68.30 -9.87 13.68
N ARG A 284 -67.16 -9.29 13.25
CA ARG A 284 -65.84 -9.88 12.90
C ARG A 284 -65.73 -10.73 11.61
N THR A 285 -64.77 -10.40 10.73
CA THR A 285 -63.40 -10.99 10.65
C THR A 285 -62.79 -10.70 9.26
N ILE A 286 -61.45 -10.62 9.22
CA ILE A 286 -60.52 -10.76 8.08
C ILE A 286 -60.08 -9.47 7.37
N THR A 287 -59.04 -8.89 7.97
CA THR A 287 -57.92 -8.24 7.29
C THR A 287 -57.07 -9.24 6.48
N ARG A 288 -56.37 -8.72 5.46
CA ARG A 288 -55.38 -9.33 4.54
C ARG A 288 -55.93 -9.96 3.26
N SER A 289 -55.93 -9.18 2.18
CA SER A 289 -55.54 -9.59 0.81
C SER A 289 -55.60 -8.41 -0.16
N ILE A 290 -54.61 -7.52 -0.14
CA ILE A 290 -54.29 -6.64 -1.29
C ILE A 290 -52.75 -6.59 -1.44
N PHE A 291 -52.15 -7.76 -1.53
CA PHE A 291 -50.83 -7.96 -2.12
C PHE A 291 -50.90 -9.27 -2.90
N GLY A 292 -50.70 -9.19 -4.21
CA GLY A 292 -50.50 -10.35 -5.07
C GLY A 292 -51.76 -10.89 -5.75
N ALA A 293 -52.23 -10.22 -6.79
CA ALA A 293 -52.95 -10.86 -7.87
C ALA A 293 -53.10 -9.95 -9.10
N PHE A 294 -52.38 -10.30 -10.17
CA PHE A 294 -52.96 -10.37 -11.52
C PHE A 294 -53.41 -9.08 -12.23
N PHE A 295 -52.45 -8.31 -12.73
CA PHE A 295 -52.44 -7.80 -14.11
C PHE A 295 -50.97 -7.70 -14.54
N GLY A 296 -50.39 -8.43 -15.49
CA GLY A 296 -50.95 -9.30 -16.51
C GLY A 296 -50.66 -8.75 -17.91
N LYS A 297 -49.56 -9.24 -18.55
CA LYS A 297 -49.21 -9.20 -20.00
C LYS A 297 -48.92 -7.80 -20.59
N LYS A 298 -47.89 -7.56 -21.40
CA LYS A 298 -46.99 -8.37 -22.24
C LYS A 298 -45.54 -7.94 -22.01
#